data_AF-A0A285V348-F1
#
_entry.id   AF-A0A285V348-F1
#
_cell.length_a   1.000
_cell.length_b   1.000
_cell.length_c   1.000
_cell.angle_alpha   90.00
_cell.angle_beta   90.00
_cell.angle_gamma   90.00
#
_symmetry.space_group_name_H-M   'P 1'
#
loop_
_entity.id
_entity.type
_entity.pdbx_description
1 polymer ?
#
loop_
_entity_poly.entity_id
_entity_poly.type
_entity_poly.pdbx_seq_one_letter_code
_entity_poly.pdbx_strand_id
1 'polypeptide(L)' 'MTPDASTWRSSVEYEHLDVLTPSDLAWEWLRRSDAYDADFEASVAEHGIATSMTAQIQQRWGLRFPCRPSDATP' A
#
# COMPACT_ATOMS: atom_id res chain seq x y z
N MET A 1 -17.28 -21.58 -1.76
CA MET A 1 -16.99 -21.53 -0.32
C MET A 1 -17.37 -20.15 0.17
N THR A 2 -18.44 -20.04 0.94
CA THR A 2 -18.80 -18.78 1.59
C THR A 2 -17.90 -18.63 2.81
N PRO A 3 -17.16 -17.52 2.97
CA PRO A 3 -16.36 -17.32 4.17
C PRO A 3 -17.30 -17.29 5.38
N ASP A 4 -16.94 -18.02 6.43
CA ASP A 4 -17.72 -18.03 7.67
C ASP A 4 -17.63 -16.64 8.30
N ALA A 5 -18.75 -15.92 8.28
CA ALA A 5 -18.82 -14.57 8.80
C ALA A 5 -19.03 -14.55 10.32
N SER A 6 -19.16 -15.69 11.01
CA SER A 6 -19.45 -15.73 12.45
C SER A 6 -18.29 -15.19 13.28
N THR A 7 -17.06 -15.26 12.74
CA THR A 7 -15.82 -14.82 13.39
C THR A 7 -15.57 -13.31 13.28
N TRP A 8 -16.41 -12.54 12.58
CA TRP A 8 -16.21 -11.09 12.37
C TRP A 8 -16.19 -10.23 13.65
N ARG A 9 -16.67 -10.76 14.78
CA ARG A 9 -16.60 -10.10 16.10
C ARG A 9 -15.52 -10.65 17.02
N SER A 10 -14.78 -11.65 16.59
CA SER A 10 -13.71 -12.23 17.37
C SER A 10 -12.47 -11.35 17.26
N SER A 11 -12.08 -10.70 18.36
CA SER A 11 -10.88 -9.87 18.40
C SER A 11 -9.59 -10.65 18.10
N VAL A 12 -9.57 -11.96 18.36
CA VAL A 12 -8.41 -12.83 18.05
C VAL A 12 -8.10 -12.92 16.55
N GLU A 13 -9.11 -12.84 15.68
CA GLU A 13 -8.91 -12.85 14.22
C GLU A 13 -8.25 -11.55 13.73
N TYR A 14 -8.32 -10.49 14.52
CA TYR A 14 -7.78 -9.17 14.22
C TYR A 14 -6.59 -8.77 15.10
N GLU A 15 -6.11 -9.67 15.98
CA GLU A 15 -4.89 -9.47 16.78
C GLU A 15 -3.71 -9.08 15.89
N HIS A 16 -3.62 -9.69 14.71
CA HIS A 16 -2.54 -9.39 13.77
C HIS A 16 -2.59 -7.95 13.23
N LEU A 17 -3.77 -7.31 13.21
CA LEU A 17 -3.94 -5.90 12.82
C LEU A 17 -3.38 -4.95 13.88
N ASP A 18 -3.34 -5.36 15.14
CA ASP A 18 -2.80 -4.57 16.25
C ASP A 18 -1.27 -4.44 16.18
N VAL A 19 -0.62 -5.45 15.59
CA VAL A 19 0.85 -5.47 15.36
C VAL A 19 1.21 -4.84 14.01
N LEU A 20 0.24 -4.69 13.11
CA LEU A 20 0.46 -4.11 11.79
C LEU A 20 0.64 -2.60 11.89
N THR A 21 1.72 -2.11 11.31
CA THR A 21 1.92 -0.67 11.17
C THR A 21 0.85 -0.11 10.21
N PRO A 22 0.44 1.16 10.37
CA PRO A 22 -0.50 1.80 9.44
C PRO A 22 -0.01 1.77 7.98
N SER A 23 1.30 1.71 7.76
CA SER A 23 1.90 1.52 6.43
C SER A 23 1.62 0.13 5.85
N ASP A 24 1.70 -0.91 6.67
CA ASP A 24 1.47 -2.30 6.24
C ASP A 24 -0.02 -2.54 5.93
N LEU A 25 -0.90 -1.98 6.78
CA LEU A 25 -2.34 -1.99 6.51
C LEU A 25 -2.68 -1.27 5.20
N ALA A 26 -2.11 -0.08 4.97
CA ALA A 26 -2.32 0.65 3.71
C ALA A 26 -1.81 -0.14 2.49
N TRP A 27 -0.70 -0.88 2.65
CA TRP A 27 -0.13 -1.71 1.60
C TRP A 27 -0.99 -2.94 1.26
N GLU A 28 -1.58 -3.59 2.26
CA GLU A 28 -2.51 -4.71 2.05
C GLU A 28 -3.76 -4.27 1.29
N TRP A 29 -4.30 -3.08 1.59
CA TRP A 29 -5.41 -2.50 0.82
C TRP A 29 -5.03 -2.17 -0.62
N LEU A 30 -3.80 -1.69 -0.83
CA LEU A 30 -3.32 -1.32 -2.15
C LEU A 30 -3.09 -2.54 -3.06
N ARG A 31 -2.43 -3.59 -2.55
CA ARG A 31 -2.22 -4.86 -3.26
C ARG A 31 -3.53 -5.54 -3.66
N ARG A 32 -4.58 -5.39 -2.86
CA ARG A 32 -5.88 -6.04 -3.11
C ARG A 32 -6.74 -5.29 -4.13
N SER A 33 -6.30 -4.13 -4.60
CA SER A 33 -7.02 -3.33 -5.60
C SER A 33 -6.60 -3.72 -7.01
N ASP A 34 -7.52 -4.26 -7.78
CA ASP A 34 -7.33 -4.65 -9.19
C ASP A 34 -6.88 -3.45 -10.06
N ALA A 35 -7.36 -2.25 -9.71
CA ALA A 35 -6.95 -1.02 -10.36
C ALA A 35 -5.47 -0.67 -10.10
N TYR A 36 -4.94 -0.99 -8.91
CA TYR A 36 -3.52 -0.79 -8.62
C TYR A 36 -2.66 -1.78 -9.40
N ASP A 37 -3.09 -3.04 -9.47
CA ASP A 37 -2.42 -4.09 -10.22
C ASP A 37 -2.34 -3.75 -11.72
N ALA A 38 -3.46 -3.31 -12.31
CA ALA A 38 -3.51 -2.86 -13.70
C ALA A 38 -2.62 -1.63 -13.96
N ASP A 39 -2.60 -0.66 -13.05
CA ASP A 39 -1.71 0.51 -13.15
C ASP A 39 -0.23 0.12 -13.04
N PHE A 40 0.09 -0.83 -12.17
CA PHE A 40 1.43 -1.33 -11.97
C PHE A 40 1.93 -2.08 -13.21
N GLU A 41 1.14 -3.03 -13.73
CA GLU A 41 1.45 -3.78 -14.94
C GLU A 41 1.54 -2.86 -16.17
N ALA A 42 0.61 -1.91 -16.32
CA ALA A 42 0.70 -0.90 -17.38
C ALA A 42 2.00 -0.08 -17.24
N SER A 43 2.35 0.34 -16.03
CA SER A 43 3.58 1.10 -15.78
C SER A 43 4.85 0.28 -16.05
N VAL A 44 4.85 -1.02 -15.72
CA VAL A 44 5.96 -1.95 -15.97
C VAL A 44 6.12 -2.24 -17.47
N ALA A 45 5.01 -2.37 -18.20
CA ALA A 45 5.02 -2.62 -19.64
C ALA A 45 5.47 -1.40 -20.47
N GLU A 46 5.18 -0.18 -20.00
CA GLU A 46 5.36 1.04 -20.80
C GLU A 46 6.79 1.62 -20.73
N HIS A 47 7.48 1.55 -19.58
CA HIS A 47 8.74 2.30 -19.39
C HIS A 47 9.76 1.55 -18.51
N GLY A 48 10.74 0.90 -19.15
CA GLY A 48 11.86 0.17 -18.54
C GLY A 48 12.87 0.98 -17.72
N ILE A 49 12.46 2.08 -17.08
CA ILE A 49 13.29 2.96 -16.24
C ILE A 49 12.62 3.14 -14.87
N ALA A 50 13.03 2.31 -13.91
CA ALA A 50 12.38 2.12 -12.61
C ALA A 50 12.22 3.40 -11.76
N THR A 51 13.11 4.40 -11.88
CA THR A 51 13.14 5.54 -10.96
C THR A 51 12.02 6.56 -11.20
N SER A 52 11.68 6.86 -12.46
CA SER A 52 10.57 7.77 -12.78
C SER A 52 9.21 7.07 -12.63
N MET A 53 9.18 5.74 -12.86
CA MET A 53 8.00 4.88 -12.70
C MET A 53 7.46 4.91 -11.27
N THR A 54 8.35 4.75 -10.27
CA THR A 54 7.91 4.73 -8.88
C THR A 54 7.32 6.08 -8.47
N ALA A 55 7.80 7.20 -9.01
CA ALA A 55 7.30 8.53 -8.66
C ALA A 55 5.86 8.78 -9.16
N GLN A 56 5.51 8.33 -10.37
CA GLN A 56 4.16 8.49 -10.92
C GLN A 56 3.14 7.63 -10.16
N ILE A 57 3.46 6.34 -9.94
CA ILE A 57 2.61 5.43 -9.16
C ILE A 57 2.46 5.95 -7.73
N GLN A 58 3.55 6.44 -7.12
CA GLN A 58 3.50 6.99 -5.77
C GLN A 58 2.62 8.25 -5.67
N GLN A 59 2.62 9.14 -6.66
CA GLN A 59 1.73 10.30 -6.68
C GLN A 59 0.27 9.92 -6.91
N ARG A 60 0.01 8.98 -7.82
CA ARG A 60 -1.35 8.52 -8.15
C ARG A 60 -2.02 7.84 -6.95
N TRP A 61 -1.26 7.06 -6.17
CA TRP A 61 -1.78 6.26 -5.06
C TRP A 61 -1.45 6.85 -3.68
N GLY A 62 -0.85 8.03 -3.61
CA GLY A 62 -0.56 8.71 -2.34
C GLY A 62 0.51 8.03 -1.47
N LEU A 63 1.36 7.18 -2.05
CA LEU A 63 2.45 6.47 -1.34
C LEU A 63 3.62 7.38 -0.92
N ARG A 64 3.57 8.67 -1.26
CA ARG A 64 4.65 9.61 -0.96
C ARG A 64 4.54 10.08 0.49
N PHE A 65 5.30 9.46 1.37
CA PHE A 65 5.67 10.11 2.63
C PHE A 65 6.52 11.33 2.28
N PRO A 66 6.19 12.55 2.75
CA PRO A 66 7.09 13.69 2.58
C PRO A 66 8.44 13.26 3.15
N CYS A 67 9.49 13.34 2.34
CA CYS A 67 10.86 13.08 2.80
C CYS A 67 11.04 13.77 4.14
N ARG A 68 11.60 13.04 5.12
CA ARG A 68 11.89 13.53 6.49
C ARG A 68 12.29 15.01 6.40
N PRO A 69 11.64 15.91 7.15
CA PRO A 69 12.02 17.32 7.12
C PRO A 69 13.53 17.37 7.30
N SER A 70 14.21 17.98 6.33
CA SER A 70 15.65 18.18 6.41
C SER A 70 15.94 18.69 7.81
N ASP A 71 16.83 18.01 8.51
CA ASP A 71 17.32 18.44 9.82
C ASP A 71 17.97 19.81 9.61
N ALA A 72 17.16 20.86 9.71
CA ALA A 72 17.62 22.22 9.73
C ALA A 72 18.11 22.45 11.15
N THR A 73 19.32 21.95 11.44
CA THR A 73 20.04 22.31 12.66
C THR A 73 20.52 23.77 12.50
N PRO A 74 20.16 24.70 13.38
CA PRO A 74 20.87 25.96 13.53
C PRO A 74 22.20 25.79 14.27
#